data_AF-A0A355KVJ7-F1
#
_entry.id   AF-A0A355KVJ7-F1
#
_cell.length_a   1.000
_cell.length_b   1.000
_cell.length_c   1.000
_cell.angle_alpha   90.00
_cell.angle_beta   90.00
_cell.angle_gamma   90.00
#
_symmetry.space_group_name_H-M   'P 1'
#
loop_
_entity.id
_entity.type
_entity.pdbx_description
1 polymer ?
#
loop_
_entity_poly.entity_id
_entity_poly.type
_entity_poly.pdbx_seq_one_letter_code
_entity_poly.pdbx_strand_id
1 'polypeptide(L)'
;MQLISMVERILGDEPGVEEFTDAFNKAQQKLHRIIQREGSDGGLRFGGSYFAQLIAEQITERRASDLTEALYKSKRRTAHTDTPHITLTIVSLNDR
;
A
#
# COMPACT_ATOMS: atom_id res chain seq x y z
N MET A 1 -22.53 3.74 -16.08
CA MET A 1 -21.99 3.77 -14.71
C MET A 1 -20.63 4.42 -14.76
N GLN A 2 -20.36 5.44 -13.94
CA GLN A 2 -19.06 6.12 -13.95
C GLN A 2 -17.98 5.21 -13.33
N LEU A 3 -16.74 5.34 -13.81
CA LEU A 3 -15.61 4.52 -13.37
C LEU A 3 -15.39 4.59 -11.85
N ILE A 4 -15.51 5.79 -11.28
CA ILE A 4 -15.34 6.00 -9.84
C ILE A 4 -16.37 5.20 -9.03
N SER A 5 -17.65 5.21 -9.43
CA SER A 5 -18.70 4.42 -8.78
C SER A 5 -18.48 2.91 -8.87
N MET A 6 -17.83 2.43 -9.94
CA MET A 6 -17.43 1.01 -10.02
C MET A 6 -16.35 0.68 -8.99
N VAL A 7 -15.36 1.57 -8.83
CA VAL A 7 -14.26 1.41 -7.88
C VAL A 7 -14.78 1.47 -6.44
N GLU A 8 -15.60 2.46 -6.11
CA GLU A 8 -16.26 2.60 -4.81
C GLU A 8 -17.01 1.33 -4.42
N ARG A 9 -17.78 0.77 -5.35
CA ARG A 9 -18.52 -0.48 -5.13
C ARG A 9 -17.61 -1.68 -4.86
N ILE A 10 -16.43 -1.73 -5.48
CA ILE A 10 -15.45 -2.80 -5.26
C ILE A 10 -14.76 -2.64 -3.91
N LEU A 11 -14.39 -1.41 -3.56
CA LEU A 11 -13.72 -1.10 -2.29
C LEU A 11 -14.66 -1.21 -1.09
N GLY A 12 -15.94 -0.91 -1.28
CA GLY A 12 -16.91 -0.75 -0.19
C GLY A 12 -16.84 0.61 0.50
N ASP A 13 -16.03 1.55 0.00
CA ASP A 13 -15.91 2.92 0.48
C ASP A 13 -15.53 3.91 -0.63
N GLU A 14 -15.61 5.21 -0.32
CA GLU A 14 -15.21 6.28 -1.23
C GLU A 14 -13.71 6.55 -1.13
N PRO A 15 -12.93 6.40 -2.22
CA PRO A 15 -11.51 6.73 -2.20
C PRO A 15 -11.30 8.25 -2.27
N GLY A 16 -10.22 8.71 -1.64
CA GLY A 16 -9.82 10.12 -1.77
C GLY A 16 -9.43 10.47 -3.21
N VAL A 17 -9.61 11.73 -3.62
CA VAL A 17 -9.32 12.19 -5.00
C VAL A 17 -7.86 11.94 -5.40
N GLU A 18 -6.91 12.24 -4.52
CA GLU A 18 -5.48 11.99 -4.77
C GLU A 18 -5.16 10.49 -4.81
N GLU A 19 -5.72 9.72 -3.86
CA GLU A 19 -5.59 8.26 -3.81
C GLU A 19 -6.08 7.61 -5.10
N PHE A 20 -7.25 8.03 -5.58
CA PHE A 20 -7.84 7.57 -6.83
C PHE A 20 -6.97 7.96 -8.02
N THR A 21 -6.49 9.21 -8.09
CA THR A 21 -5.68 9.71 -9.20
C THR A 21 -4.35 8.95 -9.32
N ASP A 22 -3.67 8.71 -8.20
CA ASP A 22 -2.45 7.92 -8.15
C ASP A 22 -2.70 6.47 -8.58
N ALA A 23 -3.77 5.86 -8.05
CA ALA A 23 -4.15 4.50 -8.39
C ALA A 23 -4.54 4.35 -9.86
N PHE A 24 -5.24 5.34 -10.43
CA PHE A 24 -5.60 5.40 -11.84
C PHE A 24 -4.35 5.35 -12.73
N ASN A 25 -3.37 6.22 -12.47
CA ASN A 25 -2.13 6.28 -13.24
C ASN A 25 -1.36 4.95 -13.18
N LYS A 26 -1.27 4.34 -12.00
CA LYS A 26 -0.62 3.03 -11.83
C LYS A 26 -1.39 1.91 -12.54
N ALA A 27 -2.72 1.92 -12.43
CA ALA A 27 -3.59 0.96 -13.10
C ALA A 27 -3.47 1.06 -14.62
N GLN A 28 -3.34 2.26 -15.20
CA GLN A 28 -3.12 2.43 -16.64
C GLN A 28 -1.81 1.78 -17.09
N GLN A 29 -0.73 2.01 -16.35
CA GLN A 29 0.57 1.38 -16.64
C GLN A 29 0.50 -0.14 -16.50
N LYS A 30 -0.19 -0.64 -15.48
CA LYS A 30 -0.40 -2.07 -15.26
C LYS A 30 -1.22 -2.69 -16.40
N LEU A 31 -2.31 -2.04 -16.82
CA LEU A 31 -3.13 -2.47 -17.95
C LEU A 31 -2.28 -2.57 -19.21
N HIS A 32 -1.50 -1.52 -19.52
CA HIS A 32 -0.63 -1.52 -20.69
C HIS A 32 0.33 -2.71 -20.72
N ARG A 33 0.98 -3.02 -19.58
CA ARG A 33 1.87 -4.19 -19.45
C ARG A 33 1.13 -5.52 -19.62
N ILE A 34 -0.06 -5.66 -19.06
CA ILE A 34 -0.89 -6.88 -19.22
C ILE A 34 -1.26 -7.07 -20.68
N ILE A 35 -1.72 -6.02 -21.36
CA ILE A 35 -2.08 -6.08 -22.78
C ILE A 35 -0.88 -6.48 -23.65
N GLN A 36 0.30 -5.92 -23.38
CA GLN A 36 1.52 -6.27 -24.11
C GLN A 36 1.92 -7.74 -23.90
N ARG A 37 1.79 -8.25 -22.67
CA ARG A 37 2.23 -9.60 -22.31
C ARG A 37 1.25 -10.68 -22.72
N GLU A 38 -0.04 -10.41 -22.57
CA GLU A 38 -1.09 -11.43 -22.60
C GLU A 38 -2.18 -11.13 -23.62
N GLY A 39 -2.07 -10.03 -24.37
CA GLY A 39 -3.09 -9.56 -25.31
C GLY A 39 -4.30 -8.94 -24.63
N SER A 40 -5.34 -8.67 -25.41
CA SER A 40 -6.55 -8.00 -24.93
C SER A 40 -7.64 -8.90 -24.39
N ASP A 41 -7.45 -10.23 -24.45
CA ASP A 41 -8.46 -11.24 -24.13
C ASP A 41 -9.79 -10.97 -24.86
N GLY A 42 -9.74 -10.93 -26.21
CA GLY A 42 -10.90 -10.61 -27.03
C GLY A 42 -11.46 -9.19 -26.82
N GLY A 43 -10.71 -8.30 -26.17
CA GLY A 43 -11.12 -6.93 -25.84
C GLY A 43 -11.68 -6.76 -24.43
N LEU A 44 -11.87 -7.83 -23.66
CA LEU A 44 -12.42 -7.78 -22.30
C LEU A 44 -11.59 -6.90 -21.35
N ARG A 45 -10.27 -6.86 -21.55
CA ARG A 45 -9.34 -6.06 -20.73
C ARG A 45 -9.42 -4.56 -20.98
N PHE A 46 -10.07 -4.12 -22.06
CA PHE A 46 -10.41 -2.71 -22.28
C PHE A 46 -11.74 -2.32 -21.65
N GLY A 47 -12.48 -3.27 -21.05
CA GLY A 47 -13.73 -3.01 -20.38
C GLY A 47 -13.55 -2.17 -19.11
N GLY A 48 -14.47 -1.23 -18.89
CA GLY A 48 -14.43 -0.35 -17.72
C GLY A 48 -14.47 -1.09 -16.37
N SER A 49 -15.11 -2.27 -16.31
CA SER A 49 -15.12 -3.12 -15.11
C SER A 49 -13.75 -3.69 -14.77
N TYR A 50 -13.01 -4.16 -15.78
CA TYR A 50 -11.66 -4.68 -15.61
C TYR A 50 -10.72 -3.57 -15.14
N PHE A 51 -10.83 -2.40 -15.74
CA PHE A 51 -10.03 -1.26 -15.34
C PHE A 51 -10.36 -0.77 -13.92
N ALA A 52 -11.64 -0.77 -13.53
CA ALA A 52 -12.05 -0.48 -12.16
C ALA A 52 -11.43 -1.45 -11.14
N GLN A 53 -11.35 -2.75 -11.47
CA GLN A 53 -10.70 -3.75 -10.62
C GLN A 53 -9.21 -3.43 -10.44
N LEU A 54 -8.51 -3.07 -11.51
CA LEU A 54 -7.10 -2.69 -11.42
C LEU A 54 -6.89 -1.46 -10.53
N ILE A 55 -7.76 -0.45 -10.61
CA ILE A 55 -7.69 0.73 -9.74
C ILE A 55 -7.92 0.32 -8.28
N ALA A 56 -8.97 -0.45 -8.00
CA ALA A 56 -9.28 -0.90 -6.64
C ALA A 56 -8.14 -1.74 -6.03
N GLU A 57 -7.47 -2.55 -6.84
CA GLU A 57 -6.28 -3.30 -6.43
C GLU A 57 -5.14 -2.37 -6.02
N GLN A 58 -4.83 -1.33 -6.81
CA GLN A 58 -3.78 -0.36 -6.48
C GLN A 58 -4.06 0.42 -5.19
N ILE A 59 -5.33 0.75 -4.94
CA ILE A 59 -5.76 1.40 -3.69
C ILE A 59 -5.58 0.44 -2.51
N THR A 60 -6.06 -0.79 -2.65
CA THR A 60 -5.98 -1.82 -1.61
C THR A 60 -4.53 -2.14 -1.23
N GLU A 61 -3.65 -2.30 -2.23
CA GLU A 61 -2.21 -2.53 -2.04
C GLU A 61 -1.56 -1.38 -1.24
N ARG A 62 -1.88 -0.13 -1.59
CA ARG A 62 -1.35 1.05 -0.88
C ARG A 62 -1.83 1.10 0.56
N ARG A 63 -3.14 0.97 0.81
CA ARG A 63 -3.72 0.97 2.16
C ARG A 63 -3.12 -0.12 3.05
N ALA A 64 -2.93 -1.32 2.50
CA ALA A 64 -2.29 -2.43 3.22
C ALA A 64 -0.82 -2.14 3.57
N SER A 65 -0.07 -1.53 2.65
CA SER A 65 1.30 -1.09 2.88
C SER A 65 1.37 -0.02 3.98
N ASP A 66 0.53 1.01 3.90
CA ASP A 66 0.49 2.11 4.87
C ASP A 66 0.14 1.59 6.28
N LEU A 67 -0.82 0.66 6.38
CA LEU A 67 -1.17 -0.01 7.63
C LEU A 67 0.03 -0.79 8.20
N THR A 68 0.73 -1.54 7.35
CA THR A 68 1.89 -2.34 7.76
C THR A 68 3.02 -1.44 8.28
N GLU A 69 3.29 -0.32 7.60
CA GLU A 69 4.28 0.65 8.02
C GLU A 69 3.89 1.33 9.35
N ALA A 70 2.62 1.68 9.52
CA ALA A 70 2.11 2.24 10.77
C ALA A 70 2.27 1.27 11.95
N LEU A 71 1.93 -0.01 11.76
CA LEU A 71 2.12 -1.05 12.76
C LEU A 71 3.60 -1.22 13.12
N TYR A 72 4.49 -1.19 12.14
CA TYR A 72 5.93 -1.29 12.37
C TYR A 72 6.47 -0.09 13.18
N LYS A 73 6.08 1.14 12.82
CA LYS A 73 6.46 2.36 13.55
C LYS A 73 5.95 2.33 15.00
N SER A 74 4.71 1.87 15.22
CA SER A 74 4.13 1.72 16.56
C SER A 74 4.92 0.73 17.43
N LYS A 75 5.28 -0.43 16.88
CA LYS A 75 6.10 -1.43 17.58
C LYS A 75 7.51 -0.92 17.91
N ARG A 76 8.14 -0.12 17.03
CA ARG A 76 9.44 0.50 17.33
C ARG A 76 9.34 1.53 18.46
N ARG A 77 8.27 2.32 18.50
CA ARG A 77 8.07 3.32 19.57
C ARG A 77 7.92 2.63 20.93
N THR A 78 7.08 1.59 21.02
CA THR A 78 6.87 0.82 22.25
C THR A 78 8.14 0.12 22.73
N ALA A 79 8.88 -0.55 21.83
CA ALA A 79 10.15 -1.16 22.17
C ALA A 79 11.21 -0.16 22.68
N HIS A 80 11.22 1.07 22.14
CA HIS A 80 12.14 2.11 22.60
C HIS A 80 11.78 2.63 24.01
N THR A 81 10.50 2.75 24.33
CA THR A 81 10.04 3.13 25.68
C THR A 81 10.22 2.01 26.71
N ASP A 82 10.15 0.75 26.30
CA ASP A 82 10.26 -0.41 27.20
C ASP A 82 11.70 -0.95 27.33
N THR A 83 12.69 -0.32 26.69
CA THR A 83 14.08 -0.71 26.89
C THR A 83 14.54 -0.21 28.27
N PRO A 84 14.83 -1.07 29.27
CA PRO A 84 15.42 -0.60 30.51
C PRO A 84 16.76 0.05 30.19
N HIS A 85 16.96 1.30 30.61
CA HIS A 85 18.27 1.95 30.57
C HIS A 85 19.21 1.20 31.51
N ILE A 86 19.91 0.20 30.99
CA ILE A 86 21.03 -0.42 31.69
C ILE A 86 22.20 0.55 31.57
N THR A 87 22.35 1.41 32.58
CA THR A 87 23.58 2.19 32.75
C THR A 87 24.70 1.21 33.11
N LEU A 88 25.55 0.88 32.13
CA LEU A 88 26.77 0.14 32.37
C LEU A 88 27.79 1.09 33.03
N THR A 89 27.84 1.07 34.36
CA THR A 89 28.96 1.70 35.09
C THR A 89 30.19 0.82 34.93
N ILE A 90 31.08 1.19 34.01
CA ILE A 90 32.41 0.58 33.92
C ILE A 90 33.20 1.07 35.13
N VAL A 91 33.26 0.27 36.20
CA VAL A 91 34.20 0.51 37.29
C VAL A 91 35.56 0.03 36.79
N SER A 92 36.44 0.98 36.47
CA SER A 92 37.85 0.70 36.21
C SER A 92 38.47 0.18 37.50
N LEU A 93 38.57 -1.14 37.64
CA LEU A 93 39.35 -1.76 38.70
C LEU A 93 40.82 -1.64 38.30
N ASN A 94 41.48 -0.60 38.84
CA ASN A 94 42.93 -0.58 38.94
C ASN A 94 43.33 -1.68 39.93
N ASP A 95 44.00 -2.71 39.44
CA ASP A 95 44.81 -3.59 40.29
C ASP A 95 46.28 -3.51 39.87
N ARG A 96 47.02 -2.78 40.73
CA ARG A 96 48.48 -2.75 40.98
C ARG A 96 49.41 -2.04 40.01
#